data_AF-A0A3R5Z7S0-F1
#
_entry.id   AF-A0A3R5Z7S0-F1
#
_cell.length_a   1.000
_cell.length_b   1.000
_cell.length_c   1.000
_cell.angle_alpha   90.00
_cell.angle_beta   90.00
_cell.angle_gamma   90.00
#
_symmetry.space_group_name_H-M   'P 1'
#
loop_
_entity.id
_entity.type
_entity.pdbx_description
1 polymer ?
#
loop_
_entity_poly.entity_id
_entity_poly.type
_entity_poly.pdbx_seq_one_letter_code
_entity_poly.pdbx_strand_id
1 'polypeptide(L)'
;MSTYDGEFVIKCNSYLQDVKGEEYNIAAAIYRMILQDGNQYKAFQYFLENADDIDSSESQEADEYFRVAEINQLEKKYGKLVEGIIDKLISKHLEEDEFYKELWNKIVKTDSEFEKEEEKIFALYKIWEDNRIPYFKLDDGLKMQNEKFKEIISEKNLEIKKAAFILNSEYDQRTEKSSLLLELIKSCENEQEMAVLLAVILDIDETRAVKNVINILKDLS
;
A
#
# COMPACT_ATOMS: atom_id res chain seq x y z
N MET A 1 -16.73 13.19 11.32
CA MET A 1 -17.25 14.49 10.85
C MET A 1 -16.15 15.02 9.95
N SER A 2 -16.35 14.92 8.63
CA SER A 2 -15.28 15.08 7.62
C SER A 2 -14.63 16.47 7.70
N THR A 3 -13.33 16.52 7.92
CA THR A 3 -12.51 17.74 8.08
C THR A 3 -11.93 18.23 6.75
N TYR A 4 -12.58 17.92 5.63
CA TYR A 4 -12.16 18.37 4.30
C TYR A 4 -13.08 19.48 3.82
N ASP A 5 -12.57 20.71 3.72
CA ASP A 5 -13.31 21.85 3.15
C ASP A 5 -13.67 21.55 1.68
N GLY A 6 -14.92 21.84 1.32
CA GLY A 6 -15.64 21.11 0.27
C GLY A 6 -15.24 21.35 -1.18
N GLU A 7 -14.45 22.38 -1.51
CA GLU A 7 -14.22 22.73 -2.91
C GLU A 7 -13.23 21.78 -3.60
N PHE A 8 -12.08 21.48 -2.99
CA PHE A 8 -11.14 20.50 -3.55
C PHE A 8 -11.77 19.11 -3.62
N VAL A 9 -12.44 18.67 -2.56
CA VAL A 9 -13.12 17.36 -2.51
C VAL A 9 -14.11 17.19 -3.67
N ILE A 10 -14.96 18.20 -3.90
CA ILE A 10 -15.94 18.15 -5.00
C ILE A 10 -15.23 18.10 -6.35
N LYS A 11 -14.21 18.94 -6.57
CA LYS A 11 -13.46 18.97 -7.84
C LYS A 11 -12.69 17.68 -8.10
N CYS A 12 -11.99 17.18 -7.10
CA CYS A 12 -11.21 15.94 -7.13
C CYS A 12 -12.14 14.75 -7.45
N ASN A 13 -13.22 14.59 -6.69
CA ASN A 13 -14.17 13.50 -6.91
C ASN A 13 -14.83 13.59 -8.29
N SER A 14 -15.30 14.78 -8.70
CA SER A 14 -15.92 14.95 -10.01
C SER A 14 -14.95 14.62 -11.14
N TYR A 15 -13.68 15.00 -11.02
CA TYR A 15 -12.67 14.65 -12.02
C TYR A 15 -12.38 13.14 -12.04
N LEU A 16 -12.16 12.52 -10.87
CA LEU A 16 -11.86 11.09 -10.77
C LEU A 16 -13.04 10.20 -11.20
N GLN A 17 -14.28 10.65 -10.99
CA GLN A 17 -15.50 9.97 -11.46
C GLN A 17 -15.67 9.98 -12.98
N ASP A 18 -14.98 10.87 -13.69
CA ASP A 18 -15.14 11.02 -15.13
C ASP A 18 -13.91 10.54 -15.92
N VAL A 19 -12.72 10.62 -15.31
CA VAL A 19 -11.45 10.49 -16.04
C VAL A 19 -11.02 9.05 -16.27
N LYS A 20 -10.48 8.78 -17.45
CA LYS A 20 -9.64 7.62 -17.76
C LYS A 20 -8.28 8.06 -18.28
N GLY A 21 -7.31 7.17 -18.21
CA GLY A 21 -6.00 7.37 -18.80
C GLY A 21 -4.89 6.91 -17.86
N GLU A 22 -3.66 7.23 -18.24
CA GLU A 22 -2.47 6.86 -17.47
C GLU A 22 -2.45 7.61 -16.13
N GLU A 23 -2.21 6.89 -15.04
CA GLU A 23 -2.23 7.42 -13.67
C GLU A 23 -1.27 8.60 -13.47
N TYR A 24 -0.11 8.59 -14.14
CA TYR A 24 0.83 9.70 -14.08
C TYR A 24 0.31 11.00 -14.73
N ASN A 25 -0.63 10.91 -15.69
CA ASN A 25 -1.31 12.07 -16.27
C ASN A 25 -2.45 12.54 -15.37
N ILE A 26 -3.18 11.61 -14.75
CA ILE A 26 -4.19 11.92 -13.72
C ILE A 26 -3.52 12.65 -12.54
N ALA A 27 -2.37 12.16 -12.07
CA ALA A 27 -1.58 12.79 -11.03
C ALA A 27 -1.16 14.22 -11.38
N ALA A 28 -0.90 14.53 -12.65
CA ALA A 28 -0.58 15.90 -13.09
C ALA A 28 -1.76 16.86 -12.87
N ALA A 29 -2.97 16.45 -13.24
CA ALA A 29 -4.18 17.23 -13.01
C ALA A 29 -4.45 17.41 -11.51
N ILE A 30 -4.37 16.33 -10.73
CA ILE A 30 -4.59 16.34 -9.28
C ILE A 30 -3.56 17.23 -8.58
N TYR A 31 -2.28 17.14 -8.93
CA TYR A 31 -1.23 17.99 -8.36
C TYR A 31 -1.57 19.48 -8.52
N ARG A 32 -2.04 19.88 -9.71
CA ARG A 32 -2.47 21.27 -9.96
C ARG A 32 -3.71 21.66 -9.16
N MET A 33 -4.67 20.75 -8.98
CA MET A 33 -5.83 20.98 -8.12
C MET A 33 -5.41 21.17 -6.65
N ILE A 34 -4.48 20.34 -6.16
CA ILE A 34 -3.93 20.45 -4.80
C ILE A 34 -3.27 21.83 -4.61
N LEU A 35 -2.49 22.31 -5.57
CA LEU A 35 -1.81 23.61 -5.46
C LEU A 35 -2.77 24.80 -5.37
N GLN A 36 -4.00 24.66 -5.88
CA GLN A 36 -5.04 25.68 -5.80
C GLN A 36 -5.77 25.69 -4.45
N ASP A 37 -5.62 24.64 -3.65
CA ASP A 37 -6.27 24.53 -2.34
C ASP A 37 -5.52 25.35 -1.27
N GLY A 38 -6.28 25.99 -0.38
CA GLY A 38 -5.71 26.77 0.73
C GLY A 38 -4.99 25.91 1.76
N ASN A 39 -5.29 24.62 1.82
CA ASN A 39 -4.68 23.61 2.66
C ASN A 39 -4.18 22.41 1.84
N GLN A 40 -3.16 22.67 1.02
CA GLN A 40 -2.59 21.72 0.07
C GLN A 40 -2.27 20.33 0.66
N TYR A 41 -1.71 20.25 1.87
CA TYR A 41 -1.37 18.93 2.44
C TYR A 41 -2.62 18.12 2.83
N LYS A 42 -3.74 18.79 3.15
CA LYS A 42 -5.03 18.13 3.39
C LYS A 42 -5.70 17.71 2.10
N ALA A 43 -5.60 18.50 1.03
CA ALA A 43 -6.02 18.10 -0.30
C ALA A 43 -5.22 16.87 -0.78
N PHE A 44 -3.90 16.88 -0.58
CA PHE A 44 -3.01 15.74 -0.84
C PHE A 44 -3.40 14.48 -0.04
N GLN A 45 -3.62 14.62 1.27
CA GLN A 45 -4.10 13.52 2.12
C GLN A 45 -5.43 12.95 1.61
N TYR A 46 -6.42 13.82 1.34
CA TYR A 46 -7.73 13.39 0.85
C TYR A 46 -7.61 12.58 -0.44
N PHE A 47 -6.84 13.07 -1.41
CA PHE A 47 -6.63 12.36 -2.67
C PHE A 47 -6.09 10.95 -2.42
N LEU A 48 -5.00 10.83 -1.65
CA LEU A 48 -4.37 9.53 -1.38
C LEU A 48 -5.24 8.57 -0.55
N GLU A 49 -6.17 9.08 0.25
CA GLU A 49 -7.08 8.26 1.05
C GLU A 49 -8.31 7.76 0.27
N ASN A 50 -8.66 8.38 -0.87
CA ASN A 50 -9.96 8.19 -1.50
C ASN A 50 -9.90 7.88 -3.00
N ALA A 51 -8.78 8.12 -3.68
CA ALA A 51 -8.71 8.01 -5.14
C ALA A 51 -9.09 6.62 -5.67
N ASP A 52 -8.59 5.57 -5.02
CA ASP A 52 -8.77 4.18 -5.46
C ASP A 52 -10.19 3.63 -5.17
N ASP A 53 -10.95 4.32 -4.33
CA ASP A 53 -12.34 3.97 -4.00
C ASP A 53 -13.37 4.60 -4.95
N ILE A 54 -12.91 5.44 -5.90
CA ILE A 54 -13.79 6.16 -6.83
C ILE A 54 -13.84 5.43 -8.17
N ASP A 55 -14.99 4.83 -8.47
CA ASP A 55 -15.26 4.26 -9.78
C ASP A 55 -15.42 5.34 -10.85
N SER A 56 -14.58 5.30 -11.88
CA SER A 56 -14.68 6.20 -13.02
C SER A 56 -15.70 5.72 -14.06
N SER A 57 -16.45 6.67 -14.62
CA SER A 57 -17.30 6.48 -15.78
C SER A 57 -16.53 6.45 -17.10
N GLU A 58 -15.24 6.77 -17.08
CA GLU A 58 -14.34 6.81 -18.24
C GLU A 58 -14.82 7.74 -19.37
N SER A 59 -15.64 8.73 -19.02
CA SER A 59 -16.29 9.66 -19.95
C SER A 59 -15.37 10.78 -20.46
N GLN A 60 -14.26 11.02 -19.77
CA GLN A 60 -13.24 12.03 -20.11
C GLN A 60 -11.85 11.40 -20.14
N GLU A 61 -11.00 11.82 -21.07
CA GLU A 61 -9.61 11.37 -21.14
C GLU A 61 -8.70 12.37 -20.42
N ALA A 62 -7.78 11.87 -19.59
CA ALA A 62 -6.79 12.71 -18.93
C ALA A 62 -5.91 13.41 -19.96
N ASP A 63 -5.66 14.70 -19.77
CA ASP A 63 -4.75 15.45 -20.63
C ASP A 63 -3.35 14.82 -20.59
N GLU A 64 -2.76 14.58 -21.77
CA GLU A 64 -1.39 14.06 -21.86
C GLU A 64 -0.41 15.12 -21.35
N TYR A 65 0.17 14.85 -20.17
CA TYR A 65 1.22 15.68 -19.59
C TYR A 65 2.60 15.03 -19.76
N PHE A 66 2.67 13.70 -19.64
CA PHE A 66 3.89 12.93 -19.84
C PHE A 66 3.78 11.95 -20.99
N ARG A 67 4.90 11.79 -21.68
CA ARG A 67 5.18 10.62 -22.50
C ARG A 67 5.77 9.51 -21.66
N VAL A 68 5.52 8.26 -22.06
CA VAL A 68 6.10 7.06 -21.44
C VAL A 68 7.64 7.13 -21.32
N ALA A 69 8.32 7.74 -22.29
CA ALA A 69 9.78 7.89 -22.24
C ALA A 69 10.25 8.83 -21.11
N GLU A 70 9.45 9.84 -20.76
CA GLU A 70 9.76 10.80 -19.70
C GLU A 70 9.54 10.17 -18.33
N ILE A 71 8.43 9.43 -18.16
CA ILE A 71 8.17 8.64 -16.95
C ILE A 71 9.29 7.63 -16.70
N ASN A 72 9.73 6.90 -17.73
CA ASN A 72 10.84 5.95 -17.59
C ASN A 72 12.17 6.62 -17.19
N GLN A 73 12.39 7.88 -17.54
CA GLN A 73 13.57 8.63 -17.10
C GLN A 73 13.43 9.10 -15.66
N LEU A 74 12.25 9.58 -15.28
CA LEU A 74 11.93 10.00 -13.91
C LEU A 74 12.00 8.80 -12.96
N GLU A 75 11.50 7.64 -13.36
CA GLU A 75 11.58 6.38 -12.60
C GLU A 75 13.03 6.03 -12.27
N LYS A 76 13.90 6.03 -13.28
CA LYS A 76 15.34 5.74 -13.09
C LYS A 76 16.04 6.74 -12.17
N LYS A 77 15.60 8.00 -12.17
CA LYS A 77 16.25 9.09 -11.43
C LYS A 77 15.72 9.20 -9.99
N TYR A 78 14.41 9.05 -9.81
CA TYR A 78 13.70 9.44 -8.60
C TYR A 78 12.90 8.32 -7.94
N GLY A 79 12.61 7.20 -8.61
CA GLY A 79 11.77 6.13 -8.04
C GLY A 79 12.28 5.65 -6.68
N LYS A 80 13.58 5.34 -6.58
CA LYS A 80 14.23 4.95 -5.31
C LYS A 80 14.29 6.07 -4.27
N LEU A 81 14.31 7.32 -4.69
CA LEU A 81 14.30 8.45 -3.78
C LEU A 81 12.93 8.60 -3.11
N VAL A 82 11.85 8.50 -3.90
CA VAL A 82 10.47 8.56 -3.38
C VAL A 82 10.24 7.42 -2.40
N GLU A 83 10.61 6.18 -2.76
CA GLU A 83 10.52 5.00 -1.89
C GLU A 83 11.28 5.23 -0.57
N GLY A 84 12.50 5.74 -0.62
CA GLY A 84 13.29 6.05 0.57
C GLY A 84 12.73 7.18 1.44
N ILE A 85 12.00 8.15 0.86
CA ILE A 85 11.27 9.17 1.62
C ILE A 85 10.12 8.52 2.39
N ILE A 86 9.34 7.66 1.74
CA ILE A 86 8.21 6.94 2.35
C ILE A 86 8.73 6.05 3.49
N ASP A 87 9.76 5.23 3.25
CA ASP A 87 10.40 4.37 4.25
C ASP A 87 10.82 5.15 5.51
N LYS A 88 11.46 6.30 5.28
CA LYS A 88 11.95 7.16 6.36
C LYS A 88 10.81 7.81 7.16
N LEU A 89 9.66 8.06 6.55
CA LEU A 89 8.51 8.62 7.27
C LEU A 89 7.73 7.53 8.01
N ILE A 90 7.52 6.37 7.39
CA ILE A 90 6.87 5.21 8.03
C ILE A 90 7.64 4.78 9.29
N SER A 91 8.97 4.71 9.21
CA SER A 91 9.82 4.32 10.35
C SER A 91 9.81 5.28 11.54
N LYS A 92 9.21 6.48 11.39
CA LYS A 92 9.03 7.42 12.51
C LYS A 92 7.75 7.19 13.31
N HIS A 93 6.82 6.34 12.84
CA HIS A 93 5.55 6.09 13.51
C HIS A 93 4.77 7.39 13.85
N LEU A 94 4.70 8.31 12.88
CA LEU A 94 4.00 9.59 13.03
C LEU A 94 2.48 9.37 13.09
N GLU A 95 1.75 10.31 13.69
CA GLU A 95 0.30 10.40 13.49
C GLU A 95 -0.01 10.67 12.01
N GLU A 96 -1.15 10.23 11.50
CA GLU A 96 -1.50 10.28 10.08
C GLU A 96 -1.44 11.72 9.52
N ASP A 97 -2.01 12.69 10.23
CA ASP A 97 -1.95 14.11 9.83
C ASP A 97 -0.51 14.62 9.70
N GLU A 98 0.35 14.25 10.64
CA GLU A 98 1.77 14.65 10.64
C GLU A 98 2.54 13.94 9.53
N PHE A 99 2.26 12.65 9.28
CA PHE A 99 2.83 11.89 8.18
C PHE A 99 2.56 12.57 6.83
N TYR A 100 1.29 12.84 6.50
CA TYR A 100 0.93 13.46 5.23
C TYR A 100 1.47 14.88 5.09
N LYS A 101 1.49 15.65 6.18
CA LYS A 101 2.10 16.99 6.21
C LYS A 101 3.60 16.94 5.94
N GLU A 102 4.33 16.04 6.59
CA GLU A 102 5.77 15.86 6.36
C GLU A 102 6.06 15.33 4.96
N LEU A 103 5.26 14.38 4.45
CA LEU A 103 5.40 13.82 3.11
C LEU A 103 5.19 14.89 2.04
N TRP A 104 4.09 15.66 2.13
CA TRP A 104 3.83 16.77 1.21
C TRP A 104 4.99 17.78 1.21
N ASN A 105 5.45 18.16 2.41
CA ASN A 105 6.58 19.07 2.58
C ASN A 105 7.87 18.57 1.92
N LYS A 106 8.12 17.25 1.87
CA LYS A 106 9.29 16.70 1.17
C LYS A 106 9.21 16.88 -0.34
N ILE A 107 8.01 16.98 -0.90
CA ILE A 107 7.80 17.16 -2.33
C ILE A 107 7.87 18.64 -2.73
N VAL A 108 7.17 19.52 -1.99
CA VAL A 108 6.91 20.88 -2.50
C VAL A 108 7.87 21.96 -2.03
N LYS A 109 8.62 21.74 -0.93
CA LYS A 109 9.50 22.78 -0.37
C LYS A 109 10.56 23.25 -1.37
N THR A 110 10.98 24.50 -1.23
CA THR A 110 11.98 25.14 -2.11
C THR A 110 13.35 24.46 -2.05
N ASP A 111 13.68 23.80 -0.93
CA ASP A 111 14.90 23.01 -0.73
C ASP A 111 14.67 21.49 -0.97
N SER A 112 13.59 21.13 -1.66
CA SER A 112 13.33 19.75 -2.06
C SER A 112 14.29 19.29 -3.16
N GLU A 113 14.54 17.98 -3.21
CA GLU A 113 15.22 17.29 -4.31
C GLU A 113 14.38 17.31 -5.62
N PHE A 114 13.09 17.64 -5.52
CA PHE A 114 12.19 17.82 -6.65
C PHE A 114 12.04 19.32 -6.95
N GLU A 115 12.86 19.83 -7.88
CA GLU A 115 12.89 21.27 -8.18
C GLU A 115 11.76 21.64 -9.15
N LYS A 116 11.52 20.80 -10.15
CA LYS A 116 10.62 21.09 -11.26
C LYS A 116 9.22 20.51 -11.05
N GLU A 117 8.22 21.08 -11.73
CA GLU A 117 6.83 20.62 -11.65
C GLU A 117 6.71 19.15 -12.04
N GLU A 118 7.38 18.72 -13.12
CA GLU A 118 7.35 17.33 -13.56
C GLU A 118 7.90 16.35 -12.52
N GLU A 119 8.90 16.75 -11.75
CA GLU A 119 9.53 15.91 -10.72
C GLU A 119 8.60 15.75 -9.50
N LYS A 120 7.85 16.81 -9.16
CA LYS A 120 6.86 16.81 -8.08
C LYS A 120 5.61 16.01 -8.45
N ILE A 121 5.13 16.12 -9.69
CA ILE A 121 4.02 15.31 -10.19
C ILE A 121 4.42 13.84 -10.20
N PHE A 122 5.63 13.52 -10.66
CA PHE A 122 6.13 12.15 -10.62
C PHE A 122 6.20 11.62 -9.18
N ALA A 123 6.69 12.42 -8.23
CA ALA A 123 6.69 12.03 -6.82
C ALA A 123 5.27 11.74 -6.30
N LEU A 124 4.28 12.58 -6.62
CA LEU A 124 2.87 12.34 -6.27
C LEU A 124 2.37 11.01 -6.86
N TYR A 125 2.60 10.78 -8.15
CA TYR A 125 2.23 9.53 -8.82
C TYR A 125 2.84 8.31 -8.14
N LYS A 126 4.15 8.33 -7.84
CA LYS A 126 4.83 7.22 -7.16
C LYS A 126 4.37 6.99 -5.73
N ILE A 127 3.94 8.04 -5.03
CA ILE A 127 3.36 7.92 -3.69
C ILE A 127 1.96 7.30 -3.78
N TRP A 128 1.16 7.71 -4.76
CA TRP A 128 -0.17 7.15 -4.98
C TRP A 128 -0.12 5.65 -5.29
N GLU A 129 0.83 5.19 -6.11
CA GLU A 129 1.02 3.76 -6.39
C GLU A 129 1.62 2.94 -5.23
N ASP A 130 2.09 3.56 -4.14
CA ASP A 130 2.73 2.82 -3.06
C ASP A 130 1.67 2.09 -2.22
N ASN A 131 1.72 0.75 -2.18
CA ASN A 131 0.76 -0.10 -1.46
C ASN A 131 0.67 0.15 0.06
N ARG A 132 1.53 1.00 0.63
CA ARG A 132 1.49 1.42 2.04
C ARG A 132 0.73 2.74 2.24
N ILE A 133 0.20 3.28 1.15
CA ILE A 133 -0.71 4.41 1.11
C ILE A 133 -2.11 3.84 0.79
N PRO A 134 -3.17 4.22 1.52
CA PRO A 134 -3.20 5.21 2.60
C PRO A 134 -2.39 4.79 3.84
N TYR A 135 -1.74 5.76 4.48
CA TYR A 135 -0.90 5.51 5.66
C TYR A 135 -1.76 5.40 6.92
N PHE A 136 -1.45 4.41 7.75
CA PHE A 136 -2.03 4.24 9.08
C PHE A 136 -0.90 4.07 10.10
N LYS A 137 -1.00 4.78 11.23
CA LYS A 137 -0.07 4.58 12.32
C LYS A 137 -0.33 3.21 12.95
N LEU A 138 0.73 2.40 13.03
CA LEU A 138 0.68 1.09 13.68
C LEU A 138 1.47 1.13 14.99
N ASP A 139 0.94 0.45 16.00
CA ASP A 139 1.64 0.13 17.24
C ASP A 139 2.79 -0.87 16.98
N ASP A 140 3.73 -0.93 17.91
CA ASP A 140 4.77 -1.96 17.88
C ASP A 140 4.15 -3.36 17.95
N GLY A 141 4.45 -4.18 16.94
CA GLY A 141 4.09 -5.59 16.93
C GLY A 141 4.87 -6.42 17.96
N LEU A 142 4.38 -7.62 18.28
CA LEU A 142 5.05 -8.56 19.16
C LEU A 142 6.46 -8.90 18.63
N LYS A 143 7.48 -8.67 19.47
CA LYS A 143 8.87 -9.09 19.22
C LYS A 143 9.24 -10.20 20.20
N MET A 144 9.96 -11.21 19.72
CA MET A 144 10.45 -12.30 20.56
C MET A 144 11.84 -12.77 20.14
N GLN A 145 12.53 -13.47 21.05
CA GLN A 145 13.82 -14.06 20.77
C GLN A 145 13.67 -15.28 19.85
N ASN A 146 14.66 -15.50 18.98
CA ASN A 146 14.65 -16.59 18.00
C ASN A 146 14.55 -17.98 18.65
N GLU A 147 15.18 -18.17 19.81
CA GLU A 147 15.11 -19.41 20.57
C GLU A 147 13.68 -19.70 21.03
N LYS A 148 12.97 -18.67 21.53
CA LYS A 148 11.58 -18.83 21.98
C LYS A 148 10.64 -19.10 20.80
N PHE A 149 10.87 -18.43 19.68
CA PHE A 149 10.14 -18.68 18.43
C PHE A 149 10.28 -20.15 17.99
N LYS A 150 11.50 -20.69 18.00
CA LYS A 150 11.77 -22.10 17.64
C LYS A 150 11.15 -23.10 18.61
N GLU A 151 11.17 -22.80 19.91
CA GLU A 151 10.53 -23.62 20.94
C GLU A 151 9.03 -23.76 20.66
N ILE A 152 8.34 -22.63 20.45
CA ILE A 152 6.90 -22.61 20.15
C ILE A 152 6.59 -23.39 18.86
N ILE A 153 7.40 -23.24 17.80
CA ILE A 153 7.24 -24.05 16.58
C ILE A 153 7.31 -25.54 16.88
N SER A 154 8.26 -25.96 17.72
CA SER A 154 8.41 -27.38 18.06
C SER A 154 7.22 -27.90 18.85
N GLU A 155 6.68 -27.10 19.76
CA GLU A 155 5.51 -27.44 20.57
C GLU A 155 4.23 -27.51 19.73
N LYS A 156 4.05 -26.59 18.77
CA LYS A 156 2.86 -26.48 17.91
C LYS A 156 2.96 -27.22 16.57
N ASN A 157 3.86 -28.19 16.48
CA ASN A 157 4.12 -28.93 15.23
C ASN A 157 2.87 -29.64 14.69
N LEU A 158 1.96 -30.10 15.56
CA LEU A 158 0.71 -30.73 15.12
C LEU A 158 -0.23 -29.71 14.47
N GLU A 159 -0.39 -28.54 15.08
CA GLU A 159 -1.18 -27.42 14.59
C GLU A 159 -0.63 -26.91 13.26
N ILE A 160 0.70 -26.78 13.14
CA ILE A 160 1.38 -26.41 11.89
C ILE A 160 1.05 -27.42 10.77
N LYS A 161 1.11 -28.73 11.06
CA LYS A 161 0.74 -29.76 10.07
C LYS A 161 -0.73 -29.68 9.65
N LYS A 162 -1.64 -29.43 10.61
CA LYS A 162 -3.06 -29.22 10.31
C LYS A 162 -3.27 -27.98 9.45
N ALA A 163 -2.57 -26.89 9.75
CA ALA A 163 -2.65 -25.66 8.97
C ALA A 163 -2.14 -25.88 7.53
N ALA A 164 -1.01 -26.58 7.37
CA ALA A 164 -0.52 -26.97 6.04
C ALA A 164 -1.54 -27.83 5.28
N PHE A 165 -2.20 -28.78 5.96
CA PHE A 165 -3.26 -29.58 5.35
C PHE A 165 -4.44 -28.72 4.89
N ILE A 166 -4.92 -27.80 5.73
CA ILE A 166 -5.99 -26.85 5.38
C ILE A 166 -5.56 -25.97 4.19
N LEU A 167 -4.35 -25.43 4.19
CA LEU A 167 -3.88 -24.58 3.09
C LEU A 167 -3.84 -25.29 1.74
N ASN A 168 -3.54 -26.60 1.73
CA ASN A 168 -3.41 -27.42 0.52
C ASN A 168 -4.68 -28.21 0.16
N SER A 169 -5.76 -28.06 0.93
CA SER A 169 -7.04 -28.68 0.60
C SER A 169 -7.88 -27.76 -0.29
N GLU A 170 -8.77 -28.37 -1.07
CA GLU A 170 -9.77 -27.69 -1.89
C GLU A 170 -10.97 -27.29 -1.04
N TYR A 171 -11.48 -26.08 -1.27
CA TYR A 171 -12.66 -25.53 -0.61
C TYR A 171 -13.47 -24.75 -1.63
N ASP A 172 -14.79 -24.76 -1.48
CA ASP A 172 -15.67 -24.02 -2.37
C ASP A 172 -15.58 -22.51 -2.12
N GLN A 173 -15.26 -22.11 -0.88
CA GLN A 173 -15.15 -20.70 -0.48
C GLN A 173 -13.87 -20.39 0.31
N ARG A 174 -13.31 -19.20 0.09
CA ARG A 174 -12.16 -18.69 0.87
C ARG A 174 -12.47 -18.61 2.36
N THR A 175 -13.71 -18.28 2.70
CA THR A 175 -14.20 -18.17 4.09
C THR A 175 -14.13 -19.50 4.84
N GLU A 176 -14.39 -20.64 4.21
CA GLU A 176 -14.28 -21.98 4.83
C GLU A 176 -12.83 -22.27 5.23
N LYS A 177 -11.89 -22.02 4.31
CA LYS A 177 -10.45 -22.17 4.58
C LYS A 177 -10.02 -21.26 5.72
N SER A 178 -10.40 -19.98 5.67
CA SER A 178 -10.06 -19.00 6.70
C SER A 178 -10.65 -19.32 8.07
N SER A 179 -11.89 -19.83 8.14
CA SER A 179 -12.50 -20.19 9.43
C SER A 179 -11.78 -21.36 10.10
N LEU A 180 -11.35 -22.37 9.33
CA LEU A 180 -10.59 -23.51 9.87
C LEU A 180 -9.21 -23.09 10.39
N LEU A 181 -8.50 -22.20 9.67
CA LEU A 181 -7.24 -21.64 10.15
C LEU A 181 -7.44 -20.79 11.41
N LEU A 182 -8.52 -20.00 11.45
CA LEU A 182 -8.85 -19.18 12.62
C LEU A 182 -9.13 -20.03 13.86
N GLU A 183 -9.82 -21.17 13.70
CA GLU A 183 -10.04 -22.12 14.80
C GLU A 183 -8.72 -22.70 15.34
N LEU A 184 -7.77 -23.03 14.45
CA LEU A 184 -6.44 -23.48 14.87
C LEU A 184 -5.70 -22.40 15.66
N ILE A 185 -5.70 -21.16 15.17
CA ILE A 185 -5.05 -20.03 15.87
C ILE A 185 -5.69 -19.84 17.25
N LYS A 186 -7.02 -19.83 17.33
CA LYS A 186 -7.75 -19.68 18.60
C LYS A 186 -7.55 -20.83 19.59
N SER A 187 -7.05 -21.98 19.14
CA SER A 187 -6.73 -23.11 20.01
C SER A 187 -5.41 -22.97 20.76
N CYS A 188 -4.56 -22.00 20.39
CA CYS A 188 -3.34 -21.66 21.10
C CYS A 188 -3.63 -21.06 22.48
N GLU A 189 -2.71 -21.25 23.42
CA GLU A 189 -2.91 -20.90 24.83
C GLU A 189 -2.77 -19.39 25.09
N ASN A 190 -1.94 -18.72 24.30
CA ASN A 190 -1.61 -17.32 24.50
C ASN A 190 -1.28 -16.63 23.17
N GLU A 191 -1.23 -15.30 23.20
CA GLU A 191 -0.97 -14.46 22.04
C GLU A 191 0.37 -14.74 21.36
N GLN A 192 1.41 -15.11 22.11
CA GLN A 192 2.71 -15.43 21.52
C GLN A 192 2.63 -16.67 20.64
N GLU A 193 1.95 -17.72 21.11
CA GLU A 193 1.71 -18.92 20.32
C GLU A 193 0.84 -18.63 19.10
N MET A 194 -0.21 -17.83 19.25
CA MET A 194 -1.08 -17.41 18.15
C MET A 194 -0.26 -16.70 17.07
N ALA A 195 0.58 -15.75 17.48
CA ALA A 195 1.44 -14.98 16.58
C ALA A 195 2.47 -15.87 15.86
N VAL A 196 3.10 -16.82 16.57
CA VAL A 196 4.06 -17.76 15.95
C VAL A 196 3.35 -18.68 14.96
N LEU A 197 2.21 -19.26 15.33
CA LEU A 197 1.46 -20.13 14.43
C LEU A 197 1.01 -19.37 13.18
N LEU A 198 0.51 -18.14 13.34
CA LEU A 198 0.14 -17.28 12.22
C LEU A 198 1.34 -16.94 11.33
N ALA A 199 2.50 -16.61 11.92
CA ALA A 199 3.72 -16.35 11.16
C ALA A 199 4.15 -17.56 10.29
N VAL A 200 4.04 -18.78 10.83
CA VAL A 200 4.32 -20.01 10.06
C VAL A 200 3.28 -20.25 8.97
N ILE A 201 2.00 -19.96 9.23
CA ILE A 201 0.93 -20.09 8.23
C ILE A 201 1.20 -19.17 7.03
N LEU A 202 1.60 -17.92 7.29
CA LEU A 202 1.97 -16.95 6.24
C LEU A 202 3.16 -17.45 5.42
N ASP A 203 4.23 -17.94 6.06
CA ASP A 203 5.40 -18.49 5.37
C ASP A 203 5.04 -19.69 4.45
N ILE A 204 4.15 -20.56 4.90
CA ILE A 204 3.65 -21.68 4.08
C ILE A 204 2.87 -21.17 2.87
N ASP A 205 1.98 -20.18 3.07
CA ASP A 205 1.13 -19.63 2.01
C ASP A 205 1.96 -18.90 0.94
N GLU A 206 2.93 -18.08 1.37
CA GLU A 206 3.90 -17.39 0.52
C GLU A 206 4.71 -18.38 -0.31
N THR A 207 5.27 -19.41 0.34
CA THR A 207 6.02 -20.47 -0.33
C THR A 207 5.16 -21.20 -1.37
N ARG A 208 3.87 -21.40 -1.10
CA ARG A 208 2.92 -22.02 -2.04
C ARG A 208 2.67 -21.11 -3.24
N ALA A 209 2.43 -19.82 -3.01
CA ALA A 209 2.21 -18.84 -4.08
C ALA A 209 3.38 -18.78 -5.06
N VAL A 210 4.62 -18.70 -4.54
CA VAL A 210 5.84 -18.69 -5.36
C VAL A 210 5.98 -19.96 -6.21
N LYS A 211 5.73 -21.13 -5.63
CA LYS A 211 5.77 -22.41 -6.36
C LYS A 211 4.75 -22.47 -7.50
N ASN A 212 3.54 -21.96 -7.27
CA ASN A 212 2.49 -21.93 -8.29
C ASN A 212 2.91 -21.06 -9.49
N VAL A 213 3.47 -19.87 -9.22
CA VAL A 213 3.99 -19.00 -10.28
C VAL A 213 5.11 -19.70 -11.07
N ILE A 214 6.07 -20.34 -10.39
CA ILE A 214 7.15 -21.09 -11.05
C ILE A 214 6.61 -22.22 -11.94
N ASN A 215 5.59 -22.94 -11.49
CA ASN A 215 5.00 -24.02 -12.29
C ASN A 215 4.30 -23.47 -13.53
N ILE A 216 3.52 -22.40 -13.41
CA ILE A 216 2.90 -21.72 -14.56
C ILE A 216 3.96 -21.27 -15.57
N LEU A 217 5.08 -20.69 -15.11
CA LEU A 217 6.15 -20.24 -15.99
C LEU A 217 6.84 -21.40 -16.73
N LYS A 218 6.95 -22.58 -16.09
CA LYS A 218 7.50 -23.79 -16.74
C LYS A 218 6.55 -24.37 -17.78
N ASP A 219 5.25 -24.28 -17.55
CA ASP A 219 4.24 -24.78 -18.50
C ASP A 219 4.12 -23.87 -19.73
N LEU A 220 4.58 -22.61 -19.62
CA LEU A 220 4.63 -21.63 -20.71
C LEU A 220 5.96 -21.63 -21.51
N SER A 221 6.98 -22.35 -21.04
CA SER A 221 8.32 -22.42 -21.66
C SER A 221 8.52 -23.71 -22.43
#